data_AF-A0A7T7UWV8-F1
#
_entry.id   AF-A0A7T7UWV8-F1
#
_cell.length_a   1.000
_cell.length_b   1.000
_cell.length_c   1.000
_cell.angle_alpha   90.00
_cell.angle_beta   90.00
_cell.angle_gamma   90.00
#
_symmetry.space_group_name_H-M   'P 1'
#
loop_
_entity.id
_entity.type
_entity.pdbx_description
1 polymer ?
#
loop_
_entity_poly.entity_id
_entity_poly.type
_entity_poly.pdbx_seq_one_letter_code
_entity_poly.pdbx_strand_id
1 'polypeptide(L)'
;MMETPKQQAIKAAYGEYWIGLSNDQQKYALENEGWIKVTPYQYQMDMFSRLKLNKNTHSVRPKCLTGIRNNNSWTRIESEEDLPKEECKLFVHPPYQDQFIFHYHNNEGSRKELIQNHTHYQPIEVPKSPVF
;
A
#
# COMPACT_ATOMS: atom_id res chain seq x y z
N MET A 1 -23.85 -3.51 -5.11
CA MET A 1 -22.81 -3.55 -4.05
C MET A 1 -21.87 -2.39 -4.28
N MET A 2 -21.50 -1.65 -3.23
CA MET A 2 -20.55 -0.54 -3.31
C MET A 2 -19.13 -1.10 -3.37
N GLU A 3 -18.26 -0.54 -4.21
CA GLU A 3 -16.87 -0.99 -4.33
C GLU A 3 -16.07 -0.64 -3.09
N THR A 4 -15.21 -1.55 -2.64
CA THR A 4 -14.35 -1.29 -1.49
C THR A 4 -13.20 -0.34 -1.87
N PRO A 5 -12.62 0.39 -0.90
CA PRO A 5 -11.43 1.22 -1.16
C PRO A 5 -10.27 0.42 -1.77
N LYS A 6 -10.10 -0.85 -1.39
CA LYS A 6 -9.10 -1.76 -1.97
C LYS A 6 -9.37 -2.02 -3.45
N GLN A 7 -10.63 -2.23 -3.83
CA GLN A 7 -11.02 -2.42 -5.24
C GLN A 7 -10.80 -1.14 -6.05
N GLN A 8 -11.16 0.02 -5.51
CA GLN A 8 -10.92 1.32 -6.15
C GLN A 8 -9.43 1.56 -6.38
N ALA A 9 -8.58 1.28 -5.38
CA ALA A 9 -7.14 1.39 -5.49
C ALA A 9 -6.54 0.45 -6.56
N ILE A 10 -7.05 -0.78 -6.66
CA ILE A 10 -6.63 -1.73 -7.72
C ILE A 10 -6.97 -1.15 -9.09
N LYS A 11 -8.19 -0.68 -9.31
CA LYS A 11 -8.60 -0.08 -10.60
C LYS A 11 -7.75 1.13 -10.96
N ALA A 12 -7.56 2.04 -10.02
CA ALA A 12 -6.75 3.24 -10.21
C ALA A 12 -5.29 2.90 -10.57
N ALA A 13 -4.72 1.86 -9.94
CA ALA A 13 -3.36 1.41 -10.23
C ALA A 13 -3.20 0.81 -11.63
N TYR A 14 -4.25 0.17 -12.17
CA TYR A 14 -4.28 -0.28 -13.55
C TYR A 14 -4.52 0.87 -14.54
N GLY A 15 -5.21 1.93 -14.11
CA GLY A 15 -5.44 3.14 -14.92
C GLY A 15 -6.18 2.81 -16.22
N GLU A 16 -5.70 3.36 -17.34
CA GLU A 16 -6.28 3.14 -18.67
C GLU A 16 -6.26 1.66 -19.09
N TYR A 17 -5.28 0.89 -18.60
CA TYR A 17 -5.19 -0.54 -18.90
C TYR A 17 -6.32 -1.36 -18.27
N TRP A 18 -7.01 -0.83 -17.25
CA TRP A 18 -8.14 -1.52 -16.63
C TRP A 18 -9.22 -1.88 -17.67
N ILE A 19 -9.49 -0.96 -18.59
CA ILE A 19 -10.51 -1.12 -19.66
C ILE A 19 -10.09 -2.22 -20.65
N GLY A 20 -8.78 -2.39 -20.88
CA GLY A 20 -8.24 -3.41 -21.78
C GLY A 20 -8.19 -4.83 -21.19
N LEU A 21 -8.44 -5.00 -19.88
CA LEU A 21 -8.51 -6.31 -19.26
C LEU A 21 -9.84 -6.99 -19.57
N SER A 22 -9.80 -8.31 -19.79
CA SER A 22 -11.04 -9.10 -19.89
C SER A 22 -11.82 -9.07 -18.57
N ASN A 23 -13.14 -9.31 -18.63
CA ASN A 23 -13.97 -9.37 -17.43
C ASN A 23 -13.45 -10.37 -16.38
N ASP A 24 -12.93 -11.51 -16.83
CA ASP A 24 -12.33 -12.51 -15.95
C ASP A 24 -11.04 -12.01 -15.30
N GLN A 25 -10.21 -11.26 -16.04
CA GLN A 25 -9.00 -10.65 -15.49
C GLN A 25 -9.34 -9.55 -14.49
N GLN A 26 -10.33 -8.70 -14.78
CA GLN A 26 -10.81 -7.68 -13.85
C GLN A 26 -11.31 -8.32 -12.56
N LYS A 27 -12.18 -9.33 -12.65
CA LYS A 27 -12.69 -10.06 -11.49
C LYS A 27 -11.55 -10.68 -10.69
N TYR A 28 -10.65 -11.39 -11.35
CA TYR A 28 -9.50 -12.02 -10.71
C TYR A 28 -8.60 -10.99 -10.01
N ALA A 29 -8.35 -9.82 -10.64
CA ALA A 29 -7.56 -8.76 -10.04
C ALA A 29 -8.18 -8.24 -8.74
N LEU A 30 -9.50 -8.01 -8.70
CA LEU A 30 -10.17 -7.52 -7.49
C LEU A 30 -10.14 -8.55 -6.35
N GLU A 31 -10.25 -9.84 -6.69
CA GLU A 31 -10.22 -10.95 -5.73
C GLU A 31 -8.80 -11.29 -5.26
N ASN A 32 -7.78 -11.02 -6.10
CA ASN A 32 -6.40 -11.44 -5.88
C ASN A 32 -5.44 -10.25 -5.80
N GLU A 33 -5.82 -9.20 -5.09
CA GLU A 33 -4.90 -8.11 -4.70
C GLU A 33 -4.19 -7.42 -5.87
N GLY A 34 -4.91 -7.31 -6.99
CA GLY A 34 -4.44 -6.72 -8.23
C GLY A 34 -3.57 -7.63 -9.08
N TRP A 35 -3.41 -8.91 -8.75
CA TRP A 35 -2.74 -9.87 -9.64
C TRP A 35 -3.63 -10.27 -10.81
N ILE A 36 -3.04 -10.40 -11.99
CA ILE A 36 -3.66 -11.04 -13.16
C ILE A 36 -2.75 -12.14 -13.71
N LYS A 37 -3.34 -13.15 -14.32
CA LYS A 37 -2.63 -14.16 -15.10
C LYS A 37 -2.45 -13.67 -16.52
N VAL A 38 -1.27 -13.92 -17.07
CA VAL A 38 -0.86 -13.51 -18.41
C VAL A 38 -0.17 -14.68 -19.11
N THR A 39 -0.16 -14.69 -20.43
CA THR A 39 0.62 -15.64 -21.22
C THR A 39 1.98 -15.04 -21.60
N PRO A 40 2.99 -15.87 -21.93
CA PRO A 40 4.32 -15.37 -22.27
C PRO A 40 4.36 -14.32 -23.39
N TYR A 41 3.45 -14.41 -24.37
CA TYR A 41 3.38 -13.44 -25.46
C TYR A 41 2.90 -12.05 -25.01
N GLN A 42 2.17 -11.97 -23.90
CA GLN A 42 1.64 -10.71 -23.37
C GLN A 42 2.70 -9.87 -22.65
N TYR A 43 3.89 -10.43 -22.34
CA TYR A 43 4.96 -9.71 -21.65
C TYR A 43 5.49 -8.46 -22.37
N GLN A 44 5.19 -8.30 -23.66
CA GLN A 44 5.70 -7.20 -24.49
C GLN A 44 4.81 -5.94 -24.49
N MET A 45 3.69 -5.92 -23.75
CA MET A 45 2.92 -4.66 -23.63
C MET A 45 3.65 -3.69 -22.69
N ASP A 46 3.67 -2.39 -23.02
CA ASP A 46 4.29 -1.34 -22.19
C ASP A 46 3.84 -1.37 -20.72
N MET A 47 2.62 -1.84 -20.49
CA MET A 47 2.03 -2.18 -19.20
C MET A 47 2.96 -3.00 -18.29
N PHE A 48 3.75 -3.93 -18.84
CA PHE A 48 4.58 -4.89 -18.11
C PHE A 48 5.89 -4.32 -17.56
N SER A 49 6.37 -3.19 -18.09
CA SER A 49 7.50 -2.44 -17.51
C SER A 49 7.24 -2.02 -16.05
N ARG A 50 5.96 -1.86 -15.70
CA ARG A 50 5.46 -1.45 -14.38
C ARG A 50 5.11 -2.62 -13.46
N LEU A 51 5.38 -3.87 -13.85
CA LEU A 51 4.91 -5.06 -13.13
C LEU A 51 6.06 -5.84 -12.49
N LYS A 52 5.76 -6.57 -11.40
CA LYS A 52 6.69 -7.50 -10.73
C LYS A 52 6.43 -8.91 -11.25
N LEU A 53 7.44 -9.54 -11.87
CA LEU A 53 7.37 -10.94 -12.30
C LEU A 53 7.52 -11.88 -11.10
N ASN A 54 6.63 -12.85 -10.97
CA ASN A 54 6.82 -13.97 -10.04
C ASN A 54 7.56 -15.10 -10.76
N LYS A 55 8.64 -15.64 -10.15
CA LYS A 55 9.53 -16.63 -10.79
C LYS A 55 8.83 -17.95 -11.18
N ASN A 56 7.66 -18.24 -10.60
CA ASN A 56 6.97 -19.52 -10.77
C ASN A 56 5.57 -19.41 -11.42
N THR A 57 5.10 -18.21 -11.73
CA THR A 57 3.76 -18.02 -12.31
C THR A 57 3.78 -16.84 -13.27
N HIS A 58 3.20 -17.01 -14.46
CA HIS A 58 2.96 -15.92 -15.41
C HIS A 58 1.88 -14.98 -14.87
N SER A 59 2.15 -14.36 -13.73
CA SER A 59 1.26 -13.48 -13.02
C SER A 59 1.95 -12.14 -12.82
N VAL A 60 1.19 -11.08 -13.00
CA VAL A 60 1.69 -9.71 -12.94
C VAL A 60 0.72 -8.81 -12.19
N ARG A 61 1.25 -7.73 -11.62
CA ARG A 61 0.46 -6.65 -10.99
C ARG A 61 1.22 -5.33 -11.01
N PRO A 62 0.53 -4.18 -11.01
CA PRO A 62 1.16 -2.87 -10.82
C PRO A 62 2.10 -2.85 -9.61
N LYS A 63 3.33 -2.35 -9.79
CA LYS A 63 4.34 -2.24 -8.72
C LYS A 63 3.82 -1.47 -7.50
N CYS A 64 3.02 -0.41 -7.72
CA CYS A 64 2.39 0.41 -6.67
C CYS A 64 1.37 -0.34 -5.81
N LEU A 65 0.88 -1.51 -6.23
CA LEU A 65 0.03 -2.38 -5.40
C LEU A 65 0.84 -3.28 -4.46
N THR A 66 2.16 -3.13 -4.43
CA THR A 66 3.00 -3.84 -3.47
C THR A 66 2.71 -3.34 -2.06
N GLY A 67 2.14 -4.21 -1.22
CA GLY A 67 1.73 -3.88 0.13
C GLY A 67 0.22 -3.70 0.29
N ILE A 68 -0.57 -3.76 -0.79
CA ILE A 68 -2.04 -3.56 -0.73
C ILE A 68 -2.77 -4.54 0.21
N ARG A 69 -2.19 -5.71 0.47
CA ARG A 69 -2.70 -6.67 1.47
C ARG A 69 -2.68 -6.09 2.89
N ASN A 70 -1.62 -5.36 3.20
CA ASN A 70 -1.31 -4.85 4.53
C ASN A 70 -1.40 -3.32 4.56
N ASN A 71 -2.25 -2.72 3.73
CA ASN A 71 -2.42 -1.27 3.61
C ASN A 71 -1.10 -0.50 3.41
N ASN A 72 -0.16 -1.05 2.63
CA ASN A 72 1.18 -0.51 2.43
C ASN A 72 1.93 -0.22 3.75
N SER A 73 1.71 -1.06 4.77
CA SER A 73 2.26 -0.93 6.12
C SER A 73 1.79 0.29 6.90
N TRP A 74 0.70 0.93 6.48
CA TRP A 74 0.02 1.95 7.26
C TRP A 74 -0.92 1.32 8.28
N THR A 75 -0.71 1.66 9.54
CA THR A 75 -1.62 1.35 10.64
C THR A 75 -2.67 2.45 10.73
N ARG A 76 -3.94 2.07 10.78
CA ARG A 76 -5.04 2.99 11.11
C ARG A 76 -5.11 3.16 12.62
N ILE A 77 -5.30 4.39 13.07
CA ILE A 77 -5.45 4.69 14.49
C ILE A 77 -6.94 4.70 14.81
N GLU A 78 -7.42 3.69 15.55
CA GLU A 78 -8.79 3.65 16.07
C GLU A 78 -8.81 3.82 17.60
N SER A 79 -7.71 3.49 18.26
CA SER A 79 -7.55 3.54 19.72
C SER A 79 -6.08 3.76 20.15
N GLU A 80 -5.85 3.93 21.45
CA GLU A 80 -4.50 3.95 22.02
C GLU A 80 -3.72 2.65 21.82
N GLU A 81 -4.42 1.52 21.66
CA GLU A 81 -3.80 0.20 21.49
C GLU A 81 -3.10 0.05 20.13
N ASP A 82 -3.53 0.85 19.16
CA ASP A 82 -2.96 0.89 17.81
C ASP A 82 -1.67 1.71 17.75
N LEU A 83 -1.32 2.46 18.81
CA LEU A 83 -0.15 3.34 18.81
C LEU A 83 1.16 2.54 18.91
N PRO A 84 2.29 3.11 18.44
CA PRO A 84 3.59 2.50 18.66
C PRO A 84 3.87 2.31 20.15
N LYS A 85 4.43 1.14 20.49
CA LYS A 85 4.79 0.78 21.87
C LYS A 85 6.13 1.36 22.32
N GLU A 86 6.95 1.78 21.38
CA GLU A 86 8.31 2.30 21.58
C GLU A 86 8.46 3.65 20.90
N GLU A 87 9.49 4.41 21.30
CA GLU A 87 9.85 5.66 20.63
C GLU A 87 10.35 5.38 19.21
N CYS A 88 9.81 6.09 18.23
CA CYS A 88 10.15 5.90 16.82
C CYS A 88 9.81 7.12 15.95
N LYS A 89 10.31 7.10 14.72
CA LYS A 89 9.90 8.07 13.69
C LYS A 89 8.79 7.45 12.85
N LEU A 90 7.76 8.24 12.59
CA LEU A 90 6.58 7.82 11.82
C LEU A 90 6.40 8.72 10.61
N PHE A 91 5.98 8.15 9.48
CA PHE A 91 5.18 8.90 8.52
C PHE A 91 3.76 8.98 9.06
N VAL A 92 3.18 10.16 9.11
CA VAL A 92 1.78 10.37 9.52
C VAL A 92 0.98 10.95 8.36
N HIS A 93 -0.30 10.61 8.31
CA HIS A 93 -1.25 11.16 7.33
C HIS A 93 -2.30 12.02 8.04
N PRO A 94 -2.14 13.35 8.05
CA PRO A 94 -3.14 14.28 8.56
C PRO A 94 -4.37 14.32 7.63
N PRO A 95 -5.55 14.75 8.11
CA PRO A 95 -6.74 14.90 7.27
C PRO A 95 -6.63 16.03 6.22
N TYR A 96 -5.82 17.06 6.50
CA TYR A 96 -5.81 18.33 5.73
C TYR A 96 -4.41 18.78 5.28
N GLN A 97 -3.38 17.93 5.41
CA GLN A 97 -2.00 18.27 5.06
C GLN A 97 -1.32 17.09 4.39
N ASP A 98 -0.25 17.37 3.67
CA ASP A 98 0.64 16.35 3.12
C ASP A 98 1.29 15.52 4.24
N GLN A 99 1.73 14.32 3.87
CA GLN A 99 2.43 13.42 4.80
C GLN A 99 3.72 14.07 5.30
N PHE A 100 3.98 13.95 6.60
CA PHE A 100 5.21 14.44 7.22
C PHE A 100 5.76 13.45 8.24
N ILE A 101 6.98 13.71 8.70
CA ILE A 101 7.65 12.88 9.71
C ILE A 101 7.28 13.37 11.11
N PHE A 102 6.67 12.49 11.89
CA PHE A 102 6.36 12.71 13.29
C PHE A 102 7.34 11.94 14.18
N HIS A 103 7.90 12.62 15.19
CA HIS A 103 8.76 12.02 16.19
C HIS A 103 7.89 11.58 17.38
N TYR A 104 7.63 10.28 17.47
CA TYR A 104 6.77 9.73 18.51
C TYR A 104 7.61 9.34 19.73
N HIS A 105 7.45 10.05 20.84
CA HIS A 105 8.23 9.85 22.08
C HIS A 105 7.55 8.95 23.11
N ASN A 106 6.43 8.30 22.76
CA ASN A 106 5.63 7.45 23.66
C ASN A 106 5.26 8.11 25.01
N ASN A 107 5.07 9.43 25.03
CA ASN A 107 4.56 10.19 26.17
C ASN A 107 3.11 10.64 25.91
N GLU A 108 2.43 11.11 26.97
CA GLU A 108 1.02 11.51 26.88
C GLU A 108 0.76 12.55 25.78
N GLY A 109 1.66 13.53 25.61
CA GLY A 109 1.55 14.55 24.56
C GLY A 109 1.61 13.94 23.16
N SER A 110 2.58 13.07 22.90
CA SER A 110 2.74 12.40 21.60
C SER A 110 1.56 11.48 21.28
N ARG A 111 1.02 10.78 22.29
CA ARG A 111 -0.14 9.90 22.12
C ARG A 111 -1.40 10.70 21.77
N LYS A 112 -1.67 11.79 22.49
CA LYS A 112 -2.81 12.68 22.22
C LYS A 112 -2.71 13.30 20.83
N GLU A 113 -1.53 13.84 20.48
CA GLU A 113 -1.27 14.41 19.15
C GLU A 113 -1.57 13.39 18.05
N LEU A 114 -1.04 12.17 18.20
CA LEU A 114 -1.18 11.11 17.19
C LEU A 114 -2.64 10.68 17.01
N ILE A 115 -3.40 10.52 18.10
CA ILE A 115 -4.82 10.13 18.05
C ILE A 115 -5.71 11.25 17.52
N GLN A 116 -5.47 12.50 17.93
CA GLN A 116 -6.39 13.60 17.64
C GLN A 116 -6.20 14.15 16.23
N ASN A 117 -4.97 14.14 15.72
CA ASN A 117 -4.62 14.87 14.50
C ASN A 117 -4.29 13.98 13.29
N HIS A 118 -4.20 12.66 13.48
CA HIS A 118 -3.81 11.74 12.42
C HIS A 118 -4.73 10.52 12.34
N THR A 119 -4.93 10.02 11.12
CA THR A 119 -5.80 8.86 10.88
C THR A 119 -5.00 7.58 10.67
N HIS A 120 -3.78 7.72 10.16
CA HIS A 120 -2.89 6.61 9.85
C HIS A 120 -1.44 7.01 10.14
N TYR A 121 -0.62 6.01 10.47
CA TYR A 121 0.82 6.17 10.55
C TYR A 121 1.55 4.96 9.95
N GLN A 122 2.80 5.15 9.56
CA GLN A 122 3.72 4.11 9.11
C GLN A 122 5.09 4.30 9.79
N PRO A 123 5.62 3.30 10.53
CA PRO A 123 6.96 3.38 11.12
C PRO A 123 8.05 3.54 10.05
N ILE A 124 9.03 4.40 10.33
CA ILE A 124 10.22 4.57 9.49
C ILE A 124 11.30 3.61 9.98
N GLU A 125 11.60 2.59 9.18
CA GLU A 125 12.74 1.70 9.45
C GLU A 125 14.06 2.45 9.19
N VAL A 126 14.91 2.54 10.20
CA VAL A 126 16.27 3.07 10.03
C VAL A 126 17.08 2.01 9.27
N PRO A 127 17.72 2.36 8.14
CA PRO A 127 18.54 1.40 7.41
C PRO A 127 19.66 0.89 8.31
N LYS A 128 19.91 -0.43 8.25
CA LYS A 128 21.05 -1.03 8.96
C LYS A 128 22.33 -0.38 8.46
N SER A 129 23.27 -0.13 9.38
CA SER A 129 24.60 0.34 9.03
C SER A 129 25.21 -0.55 7.93
N PRO A 130 25.97 0.02 6.99
CA PRO A 130 26.67 -0.78 6.00
C PRO A 130 27.58 -1.80 6.71
N VAL A 131 27.59 -3.03 6.22
CA VAL A 131 28.60 -4.02 6.61
C VAL A 131 29.84 -3.69 5.79
N PHE A 132 30.87 -3.16 6.44
CA PHE A 132 32.19 -2.95 5.85
C PHE A 132 33.03 -4.23 5.92
#